data_AF-A0A5K1DIM3-F1
#
_entry.id   AF-A0A5K1DIM3-F1
#
_cell.length_a   1.000
_cell.length_b   1.000
_cell.length_c   1.000
_cell.angle_alpha   90.00
_cell.angle_beta   90.00
_cell.angle_gamma   90.00
#
_symmetry.space_group_name_H-M   'P 1'
#
loop_
_entity.id
_entity.type
_entity.pdbx_description
1 polymer ?
#
loop_
_entity_poly.entity_id
_entity_poly.type
_entity_poly.pdbx_seq_one_letter_code
_entity_poly.pdbx_strand_id
1 'polypeptide(L)' 'DMTIREALMRAEKSLKLSKRKDWYKILGIPKTASVAEIKRAYKKLALQWHPDKNVDNREEAEAKFREIAEAYE' A
#
# COMPACT_ATOMS: atom_id res chain seq x y z
N ASP A 1 -30.32 -19.82 -12.17
CA ASP A 1 -28.97 -19.88 -12.77
C ASP A 1 -27.93 -19.43 -11.76
N MET A 2 -27.18 -20.37 -11.15
CA MET A 2 -26.20 -20.09 -10.07
C MET A 2 -24.91 -19.44 -10.59
N THR A 3 -24.65 -19.58 -11.89
CA THR A 3 -23.44 -19.17 -12.62
C THR A 3 -23.24 -17.65 -12.64
N ILE A 4 -24.33 -16.88 -12.74
CA ILE A 4 -24.25 -15.40 -12.76
C ILE A 4 -23.96 -14.83 -11.36
N ARG A 5 -24.52 -15.45 -10.31
CA ARG A 5 -24.29 -15.05 -8.92
C ARG A 5 -22.85 -15.26 -8.48
N GLU A 6 -22.23 -16.38 -8.89
CA GLU A 6 -20.84 -16.67 -8.54
C GLU A 6 -19.83 -15.77 -9.28
N ALA A 7 -20.13 -15.43 -10.55
CA ALA A 7 -19.35 -14.46 -11.32
C ALA A 7 -19.42 -13.04 -10.71
N LEU A 8 -20.62 -12.59 -10.30
CA LEU A 8 -20.79 -11.33 -9.58
C LEU A 8 -20.05 -11.37 -8.23
N MET A 9 -20.15 -12.45 -7.47
CA MET A 9 -19.51 -12.55 -6.16
C MET A 9 -17.98 -12.52 -6.24
N ARG A 10 -17.37 -13.12 -7.27
CA ARG A 10 -15.91 -13.03 -7.51
C ARG A 10 -15.50 -11.62 -7.96
N ALA A 11 -16.26 -11.00 -8.85
CA ALA A 11 -16.00 -9.64 -9.31
C ALA A 11 -16.14 -8.62 -8.17
N GLU A 12 -17.20 -8.72 -7.38
CA GLU A 12 -17.44 -7.89 -6.20
C GLU A 12 -16.39 -8.13 -5.11
N LYS A 13 -15.97 -9.37 -4.86
CA LYS A 13 -14.93 -9.69 -3.88
C LYS A 13 -13.56 -9.12 -4.30
N SER A 14 -13.21 -9.17 -5.58
CA SER A 14 -12.01 -8.53 -6.11
C SER A 14 -12.10 -7.00 -6.06
N LEU A 15 -13.24 -6.40 -6.40
CA LEU A 15 -13.44 -4.95 -6.29
C LEU A 15 -13.40 -4.45 -4.84
N LYS A 16 -13.97 -5.21 -3.91
CA LYS A 16 -14.00 -4.89 -2.48
C LYS A 16 -12.62 -5.06 -1.84
N LEU A 17 -11.81 -5.98 -2.34
CA LEU A 17 -10.39 -6.09 -1.98
C LEU A 17 -9.56 -4.93 -2.57
N SER A 18 -9.90 -4.47 -3.78
CA SER A 18 -9.24 -3.35 -4.47
C SER A 18 -9.59 -1.97 -3.89
N LYS A 19 -10.75 -1.83 -3.25
CA LYS A 19 -11.23 -0.57 -2.65
C LYS A 19 -10.69 -0.31 -1.25
N ARG A 20 -10.23 -1.33 -0.53
CA ARG A 20 -9.31 -1.10 0.59
C ARG A 20 -8.00 -0.70 -0.05
N LYS A 21 -7.74 0.62 -0.13
CA LYS A 21 -6.45 1.20 -0.52
C LYS A 21 -5.35 0.20 -0.14
N ASP A 22 -4.68 -0.36 -1.14
CA ASP A 22 -3.70 -1.43 -0.96
C ASP A 22 -2.48 -0.84 -0.24
N TRP A 23 -2.58 -0.54 1.06
CA TRP A 23 -1.49 -0.06 1.91
C TRP A 23 -0.30 -1.01 1.83
N TYR A 24 -0.60 -2.31 1.73
CA TYR A 24 0.36 -3.36 1.45
C TYR A 24 1.09 -3.16 0.10
N LYS A 25 0.41 -2.76 -0.98
CA LYS A 25 1.09 -2.40 -2.24
C LYS A 25 1.91 -1.12 -2.12
N ILE A 26 1.40 -0.10 -1.40
CA ILE A 26 2.12 1.17 -1.19
C ILE A 26 3.44 0.90 -0.45
N LEU A 27 3.40 0.02 0.55
CA LEU A 27 4.57 -0.44 1.29
C LEU A 27 5.40 -1.50 0.53
N GLY A 28 4.92 -1.98 -0.63
CA GLY A 28 5.59 -3.02 -1.42
C GLY A 28 5.65 -4.39 -0.77
N ILE A 29 4.70 -4.70 0.13
CA ILE A 29 4.63 -5.94 0.90
C ILE A 29 3.37 -6.74 0.56
N PRO A 30 3.38 -8.07 0.76
CA PRO A 30 2.18 -8.87 0.58
C PRO A 30 1.14 -8.55 1.66
N LYS A 31 -0.15 -8.74 1.34
CA LYS A 31 -1.26 -8.66 2.31
C LYS A 31 -1.19 -9.67 3.47
N THR A 32 -0.32 -10.66 3.34
CA THR A 32 0.00 -11.65 4.37
C THR A 32 1.22 -11.26 5.21
N ALA A 33 1.79 -10.08 4.96
CA ALA A 33 2.96 -9.59 5.67
C ALA A 33 2.65 -9.41 7.15
N SER A 34 3.59 -9.85 7.99
CA SER A 34 3.50 -9.63 9.42
C SER A 34 3.84 -8.18 9.78
N VAL A 35 3.41 -7.73 10.95
CA VAL A 35 3.70 -6.38 11.50
C VAL A 35 5.21 -6.06 11.47
N ALA A 36 6.06 -7.08 11.64
CA ALA A 36 7.52 -6.95 11.51
C ALA A 36 7.98 -6.58 10.08
N GLU A 37 7.34 -7.13 9.05
CA GLU A 37 7.61 -6.78 7.65
C GLU A 37 7.07 -5.39 7.32
N ILE A 38 5.88 -5.03 7.82
CA ILE A 38 5.31 -3.68 7.68
C ILE A 38 6.29 -2.64 8.24
N LYS A 39 6.79 -2.83 9.47
CA LYS A 39 7.77 -1.94 10.10
C LYS A 39 9.09 -1.87 9.33
N ARG A 40 9.58 -3.00 8.80
CA ARG A 40 10.80 -3.05 8.00
C ARG A 40 10.66 -2.31 6.67
N ALA A 41 9.55 -2.51 5.97
CA ALA A 41 9.24 -1.84 4.71
C ALA A 41 9.08 -0.33 4.92
N TYR A 42 8.30 0.07 5.93
CA TYR A 42 8.16 1.47 6.33
C TYR A 42 9.52 2.13 6.59
N LYS A 43 10.38 1.52 7.41
CA LYS A 43 11.71 2.09 7.73
C LYS A 43 12.59 2.23 6.49
N LYS A 44 12.54 1.26 5.57
CA LYS A 44 13.31 1.29 4.32
C LYS A 44 12.81 2.40 3.39
N LEU A 45 11.50 2.52 3.23
CA LEU A 45 10.87 3.51 2.37
C LEU A 45 10.99 4.94 2.94
N ALA A 46 10.85 5.11 4.26
CA ALA A 46 11.04 6.39 4.94
C ALA A 46 12.47 6.94 4.77
N LEU A 47 13.49 6.07 4.78
CA LEU A 47 14.87 6.47 4.50
C LEU A 47 15.11 6.77 3.02
N GLN A 48 14.40 6.07 2.13
CA GLN A 48 14.49 6.27 0.68
C GLN A 48 13.85 7.58 0.24
N TRP A 49 12.68 7.92 0.81
CA TRP A 49 11.92 9.14 0.53
C TRP A 49 12.15 10.24 1.57
N HIS A 50 13.27 10.20 2.29
CA HIS A 50 13.58 11.24 3.26
C HIS A 50 13.86 12.57 2.53
N PRO A 51 13.28 13.71 2.95
CA PRO A 51 13.44 15.01 2.26
C PRO A 51 14.88 15.53 2.28
N ASP A 52 15.69 15.08 3.24
CA ASP A 52 17.12 15.41 3.33
C ASP A 52 17.95 14.78 2.20
N LYS A 53 17.57 13.59 1.72
CA LYS A 53 18.25 12.89 0.62
C LYS A 53 17.64 13.20 -0.74
N ASN A 54 16.37 13.62 -0.79
CA ASN A 54 15.64 13.95 -2.00
C ASN A 54 15.39 15.46 -2.07
N VAL A 55 16.48 16.23 -2.08
CA VAL A 55 16.42 17.70 -2.08
C VAL A 55 15.80 18.22 -3.39
N ASP A 56 16.02 17.50 -4.50
CA ASP A 56 15.51 17.83 -5.83
C ASP A 56 14.04 17.37 -6.04
N ASN A 57 13.67 16.21 -5.46
CA ASN A 57 12.33 15.62 -5.58
C ASN A 57 11.54 15.70 -4.26
N ARG A 58 11.66 16.84 -3.57
CA ARG A 58 11.14 17.01 -2.22
C ARG A 58 9.61 16.83 -2.14
N GLU A 59 8.89 17.28 -3.17
CA GLU A 59 7.43 17.13 -3.30
C GLU A 59 7.01 15.66 -3.49
N GLU A 60 7.68 14.92 -4.37
CA GLU A 60 7.42 13.48 -4.55
C GLU A 60 7.78 12.67 -3.30
N ALA A 61 8.90 13.03 -2.67
CA ALA A 61 9.34 12.41 -1.43
C ALA A 61 8.34 12.63 -0.31
N GLU A 62 7.81 13.83 -0.15
CA GLU A 62 6.76 14.13 0.83
C GLU A 62 5.45 13.41 0.50
N ALA A 63 5.02 13.38 -0.76
CA ALA A 63 3.83 12.67 -1.19
C ALA A 63 3.94 11.15 -0.88
N LYS A 64 5.06 10.54 -1.27
CA LYS A 64 5.34 9.12 -1.01
C LYS A 64 5.44 8.85 0.49
N PHE A 65 6.16 9.69 1.22
CA PHE A 65 6.29 9.57 2.67
C PHE A 65 4.94 9.62 3.38
N ARG A 66 4.02 10.50 2.92
CA ARG A 66 2.66 10.59 3.42
C ARG A 66 1.84 9.34 3.09
N GLU A 67 1.92 8.82 1.86
CA GLU A 67 1.28 7.54 1.51
C GLU A 67 1.80 6.38 2.36
N ILE A 68 3.11 6.33 2.63
CA ILE A 68 3.77 5.31 3.44
C ILE A 68 3.37 5.42 4.92
N ALA A 69 3.21 6.64 5.44
CA ALA A 69 2.72 6.89 6.79
C ALA A 69 1.24 6.53 6.94
N GLU A 70 0.40 6.92 5.98
CA GLU A 70 -1.02 6.55 5.93
C GLU A 70 -1.21 5.03 5.78
N ALA A 71 -0.25 4.34 5.15
CA ALA A 71 -0.22 2.88 5.03
C ALA A 71 0.22 2.14 6.31
N TYR A 72 0.94 2.82 7.19
CA TYR A 72 1.46 2.26 8.43
C TYR A 72 0.50 2.45 9.62
N GLU A 73 -0.35 3.49 9.56
CA GLU A 73 -1.38 3.83 10.55
C GLU A 73 -2.62 2.92 10.47
#